data_AF-A0A6M1YXJ0-F1
#
_entry.id   AF-A0A6M1YXJ0-F1
#
_cell.length_a   1.000
_cell.length_b   1.000
_cell.length_c   1.000
_cell.angle_alpha   90.00
_cell.angle_beta   90.00
_cell.angle_gamma   90.00
#
_symmetry.space_group_name_H-M   'P 1'
#
loop_
_entity.id
_entity.type
_entity.pdbx_description
1 polymer ?
#
loop_
_entity_poly.entity_id
_entity_poly.type
_entity_poly.pdbx_seq_one_letter_code
_entity_poly.pdbx_strand_id
1 'polypeptide(L)' 'SYHKRLAYLEGGEIITLLEYAKRKKLSYPNLINKAKRQTIETFLEKGGWKIAITET' A
#
# COMPACT_ATOMS: atom_id res chain seq x y z
N SER A 1 -13.02 6.20 -0.28
CA SER A 1 -12.81 4.74 -0.39
C SER A 1 -12.50 4.16 0.98
N TYR A 2 -13.06 3.00 1.31
CA TYR A 2 -13.03 2.33 2.62
C TYR A 2 -11.61 2.08 3.16
N HIS A 3 -10.72 1.51 2.33
CA HIS A 3 -9.33 1.22 2.71
C HIS A 3 -8.51 2.43 3.11
N LYS A 4 -8.77 3.60 2.51
CA LYS A 4 -8.11 4.84 2.92
C LYS A 4 -8.48 5.21 4.35
N ARG A 5 -9.76 5.08 4.73
CA ARG A 5 -10.20 5.43 6.10
C ARG A 5 -9.63 4.47 7.13
N LEU A 6 -9.64 3.16 6.86
CA LEU A 6 -9.02 2.17 7.75
C LEU A 6 -7.53 2.43 7.94
N ALA A 7 -6.80 2.65 6.85
CA ALA A 7 -5.36 2.96 6.88
C ALA A 7 -5.00 4.14 7.80
N TYR A 8 -5.80 5.23 7.77
CA TYR A 8 -5.56 6.39 8.63
C TYR A 8 -6.06 6.20 10.07
N LEU A 9 -7.05 5.32 10.30
CA LEU A 9 -7.60 5.04 11.63
C LEU A 9 -6.73 4.07 12.43
N GLU A 10 -6.08 3.12 11.77
CA GLU A 10 -5.22 2.12 12.42
C GLU A 10 -3.85 2.68 12.84
N GLY A 11 -3.55 3.94 12.49
CA GLY A 11 -2.30 4.60 12.88
C GLY A 11 -1.03 4.01 12.23
N GLY A 12 -1.19 3.08 11.29
CA GLY A 12 -0.10 2.47 10.54
C GLY A 12 0.62 3.49 9.64
N GLU A 13 1.89 3.23 9.35
CA GLU A 13 2.68 4.07 8.48
C GLU A 13 2.17 3.92 7.03
N ILE A 14 1.70 5.02 6.44
CA ILE A 14 1.26 5.04 5.05
C ILE A 14 2.44 5.38 4.16
N ILE A 15 2.92 4.38 3.42
CA ILE A 15 4.04 4.54 2.49
C ILE A 15 3.63 4.24 1.05
N THR A 16 4.49 4.62 0.11
CA THR A 16 4.28 4.27 -1.31
C THR A 16 4.59 2.79 -1.55
N LEU A 17 3.98 2.20 -2.58
CA LEU A 17 4.32 0.83 -2.99
C LEU A 17 5.80 0.66 -3.34
N LEU A 18 6.46 1.72 -3.83
CA LEU A 18 7.88 1.69 -4.14
C LEU A 18 8.71 1.52 -2.86
N GLU A 19 8.37 2.28 -1.82
CA GLU A 19 9.03 2.18 -0.53
C GLU A 19 8.76 0.82 0.14
N TYR A 20 7.52 0.35 0.06
CA TYR A 20 7.15 -0.99 0.54
C TYR A 20 7.94 -2.10 -0.16
N ALA A 21 8.09 -2.00 -1.49
CA ALA A 21 8.88 -2.92 -2.30
C ALA A 21 10.34 -2.95 -1.83
N LYS A 22 10.94 -1.79 -1.54
CA LYS A 22 12.32 -1.69 -1.04
C LYS A 22 12.47 -2.31 0.35
N ARG A 23 11.60 -1.94 1.30
CA ARG A 23 11.67 -2.43 2.69
C ARG A 23 11.50 -3.94 2.79
N LYS A 24 10.57 -4.50 2.01
CA LYS A 24 10.29 -5.96 2.00
C LYS A 24 11.10 -6.73 0.95
N LYS A 25 11.98 -6.06 0.19
CA LYS A 25 12.75 -6.64 -0.94
C LYS A 25 11.86 -7.38 -1.97
N LEU A 26 10.69 -6.82 -2.25
CA LEU A 26 9.71 -7.35 -3.19
C LEU A 26 9.83 -6.68 -4.56
N SER A 27 9.40 -7.38 -5.61
CA SER A 27 9.32 -6.81 -6.96
C SER A 27 8.19 -5.78 -7.05
N TYR A 28 8.54 -4.53 -7.37
CA TYR A 28 7.58 -3.43 -7.53
C TYR A 28 6.51 -3.70 -8.61
N PRO A 29 6.84 -4.23 -9.81
CA PRO A 29 5.83 -4.63 -10.80
C PRO A 29 4.82 -5.66 -10.28
N ASN A 30 5.26 -6.62 -9.45
CA ASN A 30 4.37 -7.61 -8.85
C ASN A 30 3.36 -6.93 -7.90
N LEU A 31 3.83 -5.99 -7.07
CA LEU A 31 2.97 -5.21 -6.18
C LEU A 31 1.97 -4.34 -6.93
N ILE A 32 2.37 -3.72 -8.05
CA ILE A 32 1.44 -2.98 -8.93
C ILE A 32 0.34 -3.90 -9.46
N ASN A 33 0.69 -5.10 -9.92
CA ASN A 33 -0.29 -6.07 -10.42
C ASN A 33 -1.25 -6.53 -9.32
N LYS A 34 -0.74 -6.74 -8.10
CA LYS A 34 -1.55 -7.08 -6.92
C LYS A 34 -2.49 -5.94 -6.53
N ALA A 35 -2.03 -4.70 -6.57
CA ALA A 35 -2.81 -3.50 -6.27
C ALA A 35 -3.92 -3.28 -7.31
N LYS A 36 -3.60 -3.42 -8.61
CA LYS A 36 -4.59 -3.37 -9.70
C LYS A 36 -5.68 -4.44 -9.55
N ARG A 37 -5.31 -5.63 -9.08
CA ARG A 37 -6.24 -6.74 -8.79
C ARG A 37 -6.91 -6.61 -7.42
N GLN A 38 -6.60 -5.58 -6.63
CA GLN A 38 -7.08 -5.36 -5.25
C GLN A 38 -6.88 -6.55 -4.31
N THR A 39 -5.80 -7.32 -4.53
CA THR A 39 -5.45 -8.48 -3.68
C THR A 39 -4.63 -8.10 -2.44
N ILE A 40 -4.26 -6.82 -2.34
CA ILE A 40 -3.52 -6.24 -1.22
C ILE A 40 -4.21 -4.94 -0.81
N GLU A 41 -4.12 -4.60 0.48
CA GLU A 41 -4.76 -3.44 1.08
C GLU A 41 -4.04 -2.15 0.68
N THR A 42 -4.29 -1.72 -0.55
CA THR A 42 -3.68 -0.54 -1.15
C THR A 42 -4.74 0.45 -1.60
N PHE A 43 -4.36 1.72 -1.70
CA PHE A 43 -5.23 2.74 -2.24
C PHE A 43 -4.45 3.70 -3.12
N LEU A 44 -5.16 4.30 -4.07
CA LEU A 44 -4.60 5.26 -5.01
C LEU A 44 -4.77 6.67 -4.45
N GLU A 45 -3.67 7.42 -4.36
CA GLU A 45 -3.65 8.78 -3.84
C GLU A 45 -2.75 9.66 -4.71
N LYS A 46 -3.33 10.74 -5.25
CA LYS A 46 -2.64 11.70 -6.14
C LYS A 46 -1.86 11.03 -7.30
N GLY A 47 -2.41 9.95 -7.86
CA GLY A 47 -1.80 9.20 -8.97
C GLY A 47 -0.80 8.11 -8.56
N GLY A 48 -0.47 7.98 -7.27
CA GLY A 48 0.41 6.96 -6.74
C GLY A 48 -0.31 5.90 -5.91
N TRP A 49 0.17 4.65 -5.95
CA TRP A 49 -0.31 3.59 -5.07
C TRP A 49 0.38 3.65 -3.71
N LYS A 50 -0.42 3.59 -2.65
CA LYS A 50 0.03 3.57 -1.27
C LYS A 50 -0.51 2.36 -0.52
N ILE A 51 0.20 1.97 0.52
CA ILE A 51 -0.13 0.88 1.43
C ILE A 51 0.05 1.38 2.86
N ALA A 52 -0.84 0.98 3.77
CA ALA A 52 -0.62 1.15 5.19
C ALA A 52 0.13 -0.08 5.71
N ILE A 53 1.22 0.14 6.42
CA ILE A 53 1.89 -0.91 7.18
C ILE A 53 1.57 -0.68 8.65
N THR A 54 0.83 -1.58 9.25
CA THR A 54 0.77 -1.75 10.69
C THR A 54 1.92 -2.69 11.07
N GLU A 55 3.04 -2.15 11.55
CA GLU A 55 4.02 -2.98 12.23
C GLU A 55 3.33 -3.57 13.47
N THR A 56 3.24 -4.90 13.50
CA THR A 56 2.67 -5.68 14.60
C THR A 56 3.77 -6.12 15.54
#